data_AF-A0A3D8VIF0-F1
#
_entry.id   AF-A0A3D8VIF0-F1
#
_cell.length_a   1.000
_cell.length_b   1.000
_cell.length_c   1.000
_cell.angle_alpha   90.00
_cell.angle_beta   90.00
_cell.angle_gamma   90.00
#
_symmetry.space_group_name_H-M   'P 1'
#
loop_
_entity.id
_entity.type
_entity.pdbx_description
1 polymer ?
#
loop_
_entity_poly.entity_id
_entity_poly.type
_entity_poly.pdbx_seq_one_letter_code
_entity_poly.pdbx_strand_id
1 'polypeptide(L)'
;MEFIILAIFLALLNFVVFKYAGEIRMNWISSGLIVMLLGAPIVFFITLYVVGSLITGDGLAGGAAGLVLGFITFINGVVFLIKGLTIKEEKV
;
A
#
# COMPACT_ATOMS: atom_id res chain seq x y z
N MET A 1 2.51 18.38 -5.41
CA MET A 1 1.39 17.61 -6.01
C MET A 1 1.54 16.12 -5.79
N GLU A 2 2.72 15.53 -6.02
CA GLU A 2 2.95 14.08 -5.89
C GLU A 2 2.62 13.51 -4.50
N PHE A 3 3.03 14.20 -3.41
CA PHE A 3 2.69 13.80 -2.04
C PHE A 3 1.19 13.85 -1.72
N ILE A 4 0.43 14.72 -2.40
CA ILE A 4 -1.03 14.82 -2.19
C ILE A 4 -1.72 13.62 -2.81
N ILE A 5 -1.31 13.21 -4.02
CA ILE A 5 -1.84 12.02 -4.69
C ILE A 5 -1.54 10.77 -3.88
N LEU A 6 -0.32 10.63 -3.35
CA LEU A 6 0.03 9.55 -2.43
C LEU A 6 -0.85 9.59 -1.17
N ALA A 7 -1.01 10.75 -0.54
CA ALA A 7 -1.83 10.87 0.67
C ALA A 7 -3.29 10.46 0.42
N ILE A 8 -3.88 10.87 -0.71
CA ILE A 8 -5.24 10.48 -1.12
C ILE A 8 -5.30 8.98 -1.38
N PHE A 9 -4.34 8.42 -2.11
CA PHE A 9 -4.25 6.99 -2.37
C PHE A 9 -4.19 6.18 -1.07
N LEU A 10 -3.30 6.54 -0.14
CA LEU A 10 -3.17 5.87 1.14
C LEU A 10 -4.43 6.05 2.00
N ALA A 11 -5.05 7.23 2.01
CA ALA A 11 -6.30 7.46 2.73
C ALA A 11 -7.43 6.57 2.21
N LEU A 12 -7.57 6.45 0.89
CA LEU A 12 -8.56 5.57 0.26
C LEU A 12 -8.26 4.10 0.54
N LEU A 13 -7.01 3.67 0.41
CA LEU A 13 -6.58 2.31 0.71
C LEU A 13 -6.88 1.95 2.17
N ASN A 14 -6.51 2.83 3.09
CA ASN A 14 -6.82 2.68 4.51
C ASN A 14 -8.33 2.61 4.74
N PHE A 15 -9.12 3.53 4.17
CA PHE A 15 -10.57 3.53 4.32
C PHE A 15 -11.21 2.22 3.84
N VAL A 16 -10.78 1.71 2.68
CA VAL A 16 -11.22 0.44 2.12
C VAL A 16 -10.88 -0.70 3.08
N VAL A 17 -9.62 -0.82 3.49
CA VAL A 17 -9.20 -1.90 4.41
C VAL A 17 -9.94 -1.82 5.73
N PHE A 18 -10.10 -0.63 6.32
CA PHE A 18 -10.86 -0.44 7.56
C PHE A 18 -12.31 -0.88 7.41
N LYS A 19 -12.96 -0.54 6.29
CA LYS A 19 -14.35 -0.90 6.01
C LYS A 19 -14.54 -2.41 5.83
N TYR A 20 -13.59 -3.10 5.19
CA TYR A 20 -13.69 -4.54 4.93
C TYR A 20 -13.17 -5.41 6.08
N ALA A 21 -12.14 -4.95 6.79
CA ALA A 21 -11.50 -5.76 7.82
C ALA A 21 -12.30 -5.78 9.13
N GLY A 22 -12.96 -4.68 9.49
CA GLY A 22 -13.78 -4.60 10.70
C GLY A 22 -13.02 -5.06 11.95
N GLU A 23 -13.63 -5.97 12.71
CA GLU A 23 -13.03 -6.58 13.92
C GLU A 23 -12.42 -7.97 13.65
N ILE A 24 -12.40 -8.41 12.38
CA ILE A 24 -11.96 -9.76 12.03
C ILE A 24 -10.45 -9.77 11.85
N ARG A 25 -9.73 -10.41 12.79
CA ARG A 25 -8.26 -10.56 12.75
C ARG A 25 -7.74 -11.05 11.39
N MET A 26 -8.34 -12.11 10.84
CA MET A 26 -7.90 -12.70 9.57
C MET A 26 -7.98 -11.72 8.40
N ASN A 27 -8.99 -10.83 8.39
CA ASN A 27 -9.16 -9.86 7.31
C ASN A 27 -8.09 -8.75 7.35
N TRP A 28 -7.65 -8.35 8.55
CA TRP A 28 -6.52 -7.42 8.70
C TRP A 28 -5.20 -8.05 8.23
N ILE A 29 -4.97 -9.31 8.60
CA ILE A 29 -3.76 -10.04 8.20
C ILE A 29 -3.72 -10.25 6.69
N SER A 30 -4.82 -10.72 6.09
CA SER A 30 -4.89 -10.93 4.64
C SER A 30 -4.76 -9.62 3.86
N SER A 31 -5.42 -8.55 4.31
CA SER A 31 -5.28 -7.22 3.71
C SER A 31 -3.85 -6.70 3.80
N GLY A 32 -3.19 -6.88 4.95
CA GLY A 32 -1.79 -6.51 5.13
C GLY A 32 -0.85 -7.27 4.18
N LEU A 33 -1.01 -8.59 4.06
CA LEU A 33 -0.23 -9.40 3.11
C LEU A 33 -0.48 -8.97 1.65
N ILE A 34 -1.74 -8.75 1.27
CA ILE A 34 -2.10 -8.33 -0.09
C ILE A 34 -1.49 -6.97 -0.42
N VAL A 35 -1.65 -5.99 0.46
CA VAL A 35 -1.12 -4.63 0.24
C VAL A 35 0.40 -4.65 0.20
N MET A 36 1.04 -5.43 1.07
CA MET A 36 2.49 -5.50 1.17
C MET A 36 3.13 -6.25 -0.01
N LEU A 37 2.61 -7.42 -0.38
CA LEU A 37 3.24 -8.29 -1.38
C LEU A 37 2.74 -8.07 -2.81
N LEU A 38 1.51 -7.58 -2.98
CA LEU A 38 0.94 -7.31 -4.30
C LEU A 38 0.78 -5.80 -4.52
N GLY A 39 0.22 -5.09 -3.54
CA GLY A 39 0.01 -3.64 -3.65
C GLY A 39 1.32 -2.86 -3.86
N ALA A 40 2.36 -3.13 -3.07
CA ALA A 40 3.62 -2.40 -3.18
C ALA A 40 4.33 -2.59 -4.53
N PRO A 41 4.49 -3.82 -5.08
CA PRO A 41 5.04 -3.98 -6.43
C PRO A 41 4.15 -3.36 -7.52
N ILE A 42 2.82 -3.45 -7.40
CA ILE A 42 1.90 -2.82 -8.36
C ILE A 42 2.11 -1.30 -8.38
N VAL A 43 2.16 -0.66 -7.19
CA VAL A 43 2.43 0.78 -7.08
C VAL A 43 3.79 1.11 -7.69
N PHE A 44 4.83 0.33 -7.39
CA PHE A 44 6.16 0.51 -7.99
C PHE A 44 6.11 0.51 -9.53
N PHE A 45 5.52 -0.53 -10.14
CA PHE A 45 5.49 -0.66 -11.60
C PHE A 45 4.63 0.42 -12.27
N ILE A 46 3.48 0.77 -11.67
CA ILE A 46 2.64 1.85 -12.18
C ILE A 46 3.40 3.17 -12.13
N THR A 47 4.06 3.49 -11.02
CA THR A 47 4.83 4.73 -10.90
C THR A 47 6.01 4.74 -11.85
N LEU A 48 6.75 3.63 -11.98
CA LEU A 48 7.84 3.51 -12.94
C LEU A 48 7.37 3.82 -14.36
N TYR A 49 6.23 3.24 -14.77
CA TYR A 49 5.68 3.48 -16.11
C TYR A 49 5.15 4.90 -16.28
N VAL A 50 4.37 5.42 -15.34
CA VAL A 50 3.78 6.76 -15.45
C VAL A 50 4.84 7.84 -15.35
N VAL A 51 5.67 7.82 -14.31
CA VAL A 51 6.68 8.86 -14.10
C VAL A 51 7.83 8.69 -15.10
N GLY A 52 8.31 7.45 -15.28
CA GLY A 52 9.46 7.17 -16.14
C GLY A 52 9.16 7.26 -17.62
N SER A 53 8.01 6.75 -18.09
CA SER A 53 7.70 6.75 -19.52
C SER A 53 6.80 7.90 -19.96
N LEU A 54 5.84 8.34 -19.14
CA LEU A 54 4.81 9.30 -19.58
C LEU A 54 5.09 10.75 -19.17
N ILE A 55 5.79 10.98 -18.05
CA ILE A 55 6.02 12.34 -17.53
C ILE A 55 7.43 12.83 -17.85
N THR A 56 8.45 12.08 -17.44
CA THR A 56 9.84 12.53 -17.52
C THR A 56 10.58 12.01 -18.75
N GLY A 57 10.18 10.85 -19.27
CA GLY A 57 10.95 10.11 -20.28
C GLY A 57 12.24 9.49 -19.71
N ASP A 58 12.46 9.55 -18.40
CA ASP A 58 13.62 9.01 -17.70
C ASP A 58 13.22 7.84 -16.78
N GLY A 59 13.65 6.63 -17.15
CA GLY A 59 13.43 5.43 -16.35
C GLY A 59 14.06 5.48 -14.95
N LEU A 60 15.10 6.28 -14.75
CA LEU A 60 15.76 6.42 -13.45
C LEU A 60 14.89 7.23 -12.47
N ALA A 61 14.39 8.39 -12.90
CA ALA A 61 13.44 9.19 -12.12
C ALA A 61 12.16 8.40 -11.80
N GLY A 62 11.63 7.67 -12.77
CA GLY A 62 10.47 6.78 -12.57
C GLY A 62 10.75 5.66 -11.56
N GLY A 63 11.92 5.05 -11.61
CA GLY A 63 12.33 4.00 -10.68
C GLY A 63 12.52 4.50 -9.25
N ALA A 64 13.15 5.67 -9.09
CA ALA A 64 13.33 6.29 -7.78
C ALA A 64 11.98 6.65 -7.15
N ALA A 65 11.08 7.28 -7.91
CA ALA A 65 9.73 7.59 -7.45
C ALA A 65 8.97 6.31 -7.10
N GLY A 66 9.00 5.30 -7.98
CA GLY A 66 8.35 4.02 -7.74
C GLY A 66 8.84 3.32 -6.48
N LEU A 67 10.15 3.36 -6.19
CA LEU A 67 10.72 2.79 -4.97
C LEU A 67 10.18 3.49 -3.73
N VAL A 68 10.15 4.83 -3.72
CA VAL A 68 9.63 5.60 -2.58
C VAL A 68 8.14 5.30 -2.35
N LEU A 69 7.30 5.38 -3.39
CA LEU A 69 5.86 5.17 -3.25
C LEU A 69 5.53 3.70 -2.94
N GLY A 70 6.23 2.76 -3.57
CA GLY A 70 6.12 1.33 -3.30
C GLY A 70 6.52 0.99 -1.86
N PHE A 71 7.63 1.55 -1.38
CA PHE A 71 8.10 1.33 0.00
C PHE A 71 7.13 1.88 1.04
N ILE A 72 6.55 3.07 0.81
CA ILE A 72 5.52 3.62 1.70
C ILE A 72 4.28 2.71 1.71
N THR A 73 3.87 2.19 0.55
CA THR A 73 2.74 1.26 0.43
C THR A 73 3.02 -0.06 1.17
N PHE A 74 4.26 -0.55 1.07
CA PHE A 74 4.72 -1.72 1.80
C PHE A 74 4.62 -1.52 3.32
N ILE A 75 5.12 -0.39 3.84
CA ILE A 75 5.01 -0.03 5.26
C ILE A 75 3.54 0.00 5.69
N ASN A 76 2.64 0.53 4.85
CA ASN A 76 1.22 0.56 5.17
C ASN A 76 0.63 -0.86 5.30
N GLY A 77 1.03 -1.79 4.43
CA GLY A 77 0.69 -3.22 4.57
C GLY A 77 1.21 -3.83 5.87
N VAL A 78 2.42 -3.48 6.31
CA VAL A 78 2.97 -3.89 7.62
C VAL A 78 2.13 -3.35 8.77
N VAL A 79 1.65 -2.10 8.70
CA VAL A 79 0.75 -1.53 9.72
C VAL A 79 -0.54 -2.33 9.83
N PHE A 80 -1.12 -2.78 8.72
CA PHE A 80 -2.30 -3.64 8.72
C PHE A 80 -2.03 -5.01 9.36
N LEU A 81 -0.87 -5.61 9.08
CA LEU A 81 -0.44 -6.85 9.71
C LEU A 81 -0.34 -6.69 11.24
N ILE A 82 0.37 -5.66 11.69
CA ILE A 82 0.52 -5.37 13.13
C ILE A 82 -0.85 -5.19 13.77
N LYS A 83 -1.74 -4.42 13.15
CA LYS A 83 -3.10 -4.24 13.66
C LYS A 83 -3.87 -5.56 13.75
N GLY A 84 -3.79 -6.41 12.73
CA GLY A 84 -4.40 -7.74 12.76
C GLY A 84 -3.86 -8.61 13.89
N LEU A 85 -2.55 -8.57 14.16
CA LEU A 85 -1.93 -9.31 15.25
C LEU A 85 -2.31 -8.79 16.65
N THR A 86 -2.70 -7.51 16.76
CA THR A 86 -3.18 -6.94 18.04
C THR A 86 -4.63 -7.28 18.36
N ILE A 87 -5.43 -7.71 17.38
CA ILE A 87 -6.81 -8.14 17.62
C ILE A 87 -6.77 -9.49 18.33
N LYS A 88 -7.40 -9.55 19.51
CA LYS A 88 -7.49 -10.78 20.30
C LYS A 88 -8.31 -11.80 19.51
N GLU A 89 -7.77 -12.99 19.34
CA GLU A 89 -8.54 -14.12 18.81
C GLU A 89 -9.63 -14.45 19.83
N GLU A 90 -10.88 -14.12 19.54
CA GLU A 90 -11.99 -14.75 20.24
C GLU A 90 -11.94 -16.24 19.89
N LYS A 91 -11.54 -17.04 20.88
CA LYS A 91 -11.69 -18.49 20.82
C LYS A 91 -13.18 -18.77 20.75
N VAL A 92 -13.67 -19.07 19.54
CA VAL A 92 -14.98 -19.69 19.31
C VAL A 92 -14.95 -21.12 19.84
#